data_AF-A0AAQ0BUN2-F1
#
_entry.id   AF-A0AAQ0BUN2-F1
#
_cell.length_a   1.000
_cell.length_b   1.000
_cell.length_c   1.000
_cell.angle_alpha   90.00
_cell.angle_beta   90.00
_cell.angle_gamma   90.00
#
_symmetry.space_group_name_H-M   'P 1'
#
loop_
_entity.id
_entity.type
_entity.pdbx_description
1 polymer ?
#
loop_
_entity_poly.entity_id
_entity_poly.type
_entity_poly.pdbx_seq_one_letter_code
_entity_poly.pdbx_strand_id
1 'polypeptide(L)'
;MSTGLMTPEDLVKVTHKKRYSAQAKWFKAQYGVDVPQRTDGSIVLTWETLDALAEAKLGIRAVDRRIDASPDRPPIHVLRKA
;
A
#
# COMPACT_ATOMS: atom_id res chain seq x y z
N MET A 1 9.14 -19.91 4.01
CA MET A 1 8.12 -18.84 4.01
C MET A 1 8.53 -17.83 2.96
N SER A 2 7.91 -17.86 1.79
CA SER A 2 8.11 -16.82 0.79
C SER A 2 7.49 -15.56 1.38
N THR A 3 8.33 -14.62 1.80
CA THR A 3 7.97 -13.25 2.16
C THR A 3 6.91 -12.80 1.15
N GLY A 4 5.70 -12.44 1.57
CA GLY A 4 4.48 -12.29 0.73
C GLY A 4 4.52 -11.26 -0.41
N LEU A 5 5.71 -10.90 -0.86
CA LEU A 5 6.08 -10.07 -1.99
C LEU A 5 5.73 -10.77 -3.31
N MET A 6 5.05 -10.05 -4.18
CA MET A 6 4.67 -10.52 -5.51
C MET A 6 5.91 -10.65 -6.39
N THR A 7 5.99 -11.74 -7.15
CA THR A 7 6.99 -11.88 -8.20
C THR A 7 6.60 -11.04 -9.44
N PRO A 8 7.54 -10.77 -10.35
CA PRO A 8 7.20 -10.13 -11.63
C PRO A 8 6.13 -10.89 -12.41
N GLU A 9 6.12 -12.23 -12.33
CA GLU A 9 5.14 -13.08 -12.99
C GLU A 9 3.75 -12.92 -12.40
N ASP A 10 3.66 -12.80 -11.08
CA ASP A 10 2.40 -12.53 -10.38
C ASP A 10 1.82 -11.17 -10.78
N LEU A 11 2.67 -10.15 -10.89
CA LEU A 11 2.26 -8.84 -11.38
C LEU A 11 1.73 -8.90 -12.82
N VAL A 12 2.33 -9.73 -13.68
CA VAL A 12 1.80 -9.96 -15.04
C VAL A 12 0.45 -10.67 -14.98
N LYS A 13 0.26 -11.67 -14.11
CA LYS A 13 -1.03 -12.37 -13.96
C LYS A 13 -2.14 -11.45 -13.48
N VAL A 14 -1.86 -10.53 -12.56
CA VAL A 14 -2.87 -9.60 -12.02
C VAL A 14 -3.18 -8.48 -13.01
N THR A 15 -2.15 -7.86 -13.59
CA THR A 15 -2.32 -6.66 -14.43
C THR A 15 -2.56 -6.97 -15.91
N HIS A 16 -2.22 -8.18 -16.35
CA HIS A 16 -2.10 -8.59 -17.75
C HIS A 16 -1.12 -7.71 -18.57
N LYS A 17 -0.19 -7.02 -17.92
CA LYS A 17 0.82 -6.17 -18.57
C LYS A 17 2.23 -6.69 -18.30
N LYS A 18 3.08 -6.67 -19.33
CA LYS A 18 4.49 -7.09 -19.24
C LYS A 18 5.47 -5.98 -18.87
N ARG A 19 5.14 -4.72 -19.20
CA ARG A 19 6.01 -3.56 -18.94
C ARG A 19 5.71 -2.96 -17.57
N TYR A 20 6.72 -2.75 -16.73
CA TYR A 20 6.52 -2.22 -15.37
C TYR A 20 5.84 -0.84 -15.34
N SER A 21 6.20 0.06 -16.26
CA SER A 21 5.52 1.35 -16.38
C SER A 21 4.03 1.23 -16.74
N ALA A 22 3.65 0.21 -17.51
CA ALA A 22 2.25 -0.07 -17.83
C ALA A 22 1.51 -0.70 -16.64
N GLN A 23 2.19 -1.55 -15.86
CA GLN A 23 1.66 -2.08 -14.61
C GLN A 23 1.39 -0.96 -13.61
N ALA A 24 2.33 -0.03 -13.41
CA ALA A 24 2.15 1.11 -12.50
C ALA A 24 0.98 2.00 -12.93
N LYS A 25 0.85 2.29 -14.22
CA LYS A 25 -0.31 3.01 -14.78
C LYS A 25 -1.62 2.26 -14.56
N TRP A 26 -1.60 0.93 -14.67
CA TRP A 26 -2.78 0.11 -14.40
C TRP A 26 -3.22 0.21 -12.93
N PHE A 27 -2.29 0.18 -11.98
CA PHE A 27 -2.61 0.37 -10.55
C PHE A 27 -3.22 1.75 -10.28
N LYS A 28 -2.65 2.79 -10.88
CA LYS A 28 -3.21 4.15 -10.79
C LYS A 28 -4.62 4.23 -11.39
N ALA A 29 -4.86 3.57 -12.53
CA ALA A 29 -6.18 3.56 -13.17
C ALA A 29 -7.22 2.74 -12.39
N GLN A 30 -6.81 1.61 -11.80
CA GLN A 30 -7.75 0.71 -11.11
C GLN A 30 -8.03 1.11 -9.66
N TYR A 31 -7.04 1.63 -8.95
CA TYR A 31 -7.11 1.91 -7.52
C TYR A 31 -6.80 3.36 -7.17
N GLY A 32 -6.36 4.20 -8.12
CA GLY A 32 -5.99 5.59 -7.83
C GLY A 32 -4.66 5.74 -7.07
N VAL A 33 -3.86 4.67 -6.96
CA VAL A 33 -2.64 4.63 -6.14
C VAL A 33 -1.40 4.58 -7.02
N ASP A 34 -0.41 5.40 -6.67
CA ASP A 34 0.95 5.30 -7.22
C ASP A 34 1.74 4.25 -6.45
N VAL A 35 2.07 3.15 -7.12
CA VAL A 35 2.74 1.99 -6.49
C VAL A 35 4.24 2.22 -6.28
N PRO A 36 4.81 1.73 -5.15
CA PRO A 36 6.24 1.76 -4.91
C PRO A 36 7.00 0.99 -5.99
N GLN A 37 8.04 1.63 -6.52
CA GLN A 37 8.94 1.07 -7.52
C GLN A 37 10.38 1.12 -7.02
N ARG A 38 11.17 0.11 -7.37
CA ARG A 38 12.63 0.12 -7.21
C ARG A 38 13.27 1.06 -8.24
N THR A 39 14.56 1.29 -8.08
CA THR A 39 15.37 2.08 -9.01
C THR A 39 15.43 1.48 -10.42
N ASP A 40 15.20 0.18 -10.57
CA ASP A 40 15.09 -0.53 -11.86
C ASP A 40 13.68 -0.41 -12.51
N GLY A 41 12.73 0.24 -11.82
CA GLY A 41 11.34 0.38 -12.24
C GLY A 41 10.45 -0.83 -11.95
N SER A 42 10.99 -1.90 -11.34
CA SER A 42 10.16 -3.03 -10.90
C SER A 42 9.26 -2.63 -9.73
N ILE A 43 8.04 -3.17 -9.69
CA ILE A 43 7.08 -2.87 -8.63
C ILE A 43 7.36 -3.76 -7.42
N VAL A 44 7.37 -3.16 -6.23
CA VAL A 44 7.50 -3.87 -4.96
C VAL A 44 6.16 -3.81 -4.25
N LEU A 45 5.42 -4.91 -4.30
CA LEU A 45 4.11 -5.03 -3.67
C LEU A 45 3.97 -6.42 -3.03
N THR A 46 3.19 -6.53 -1.96
CA THR A 46 2.78 -7.82 -1.39
C THR A 46 1.37 -8.19 -1.84
N TRP A 47 1.05 -9.49 -1.82
CA TRP A 47 -0.31 -9.97 -2.08
C TRP A 47 -1.32 -9.38 -1.09
N GLU A 48 -0.97 -9.30 0.20
CA GLU A 48 -1.81 -8.69 1.23
C GLU A 48 -2.13 -7.21 0.93
N THR A 49 -1.17 -6.46 0.37
CA THR A 49 -1.39 -5.07 -0.02
C THR A 49 -2.35 -4.99 -1.20
N LEU A 50 -2.26 -5.91 -2.16
CA LEU A 50 -3.18 -5.98 -3.29
C LEU A 50 -4.61 -6.28 -2.81
N ASP A 51 -4.78 -7.24 -1.90
CA ASP A 51 -6.08 -7.59 -1.35
C ASP A 51 -6.67 -6.42 -0.57
N ALA A 52 -5.88 -5.72 0.25
CA ALA A 52 -6.31 -4.51 0.95
C ALA A 52 -6.74 -3.39 -0.01
N LEU A 53 -6.08 -3.24 -1.17
CA LEU A 53 -6.51 -2.31 -2.22
C LEU A 53 -7.82 -2.75 -2.88
N ALA A 54 -8.01 -4.06 -3.08
CA ALA A 54 -9.25 -4.62 -3.62
C ALA A 54 -10.43 -4.40 -2.67
N GLU A 55 -10.25 -4.70 -1.38
CA GLU A 55 -11.25 -4.46 -0.34
C GLU A 55 -11.60 -2.97 -0.21
N ALA A 56 -10.59 -2.10 -0.26
CA ALA A 56 -10.79 -0.65 -0.20
C ALA A 56 -11.62 -0.16 -1.40
N LYS A 57 -11.34 -0.68 -2.60
CA LYS A 57 -12.10 -0.35 -3.82
C LYS A 57 -13.55 -0.84 -3.75
N LEU A 58 -13.78 -2.01 -3.17
CA LEU A 58 -15.12 -2.56 -2.98
C LEU A 58 -15.87 -1.94 -1.80
N GLY A 59 -15.21 -1.10 -0.99
CA GLY A 59 -15.79 -0.49 0.21
C GLY A 59 -16.03 -1.49 1.35
N ILE A 60 -15.48 -2.71 1.24
CA ILE A 60 -15.64 -3.79 2.23
C ILE A 60 -14.57 -3.68 3.31
N ARG A 61 -13.49 -2.92 3.05
CA ARG A 61 -12.40 -2.72 4.00
C ARG A 61 -12.98 -2.30 5.34
N ALA A 62 -12.97 -3.23 6.29
CA ALA A 62 -13.33 -2.96 7.65
C ALA A 62 -12.44 -1.80 8.09
N VAL A 63 -13.06 -0.72 8.56
CA VAL A 63 -12.34 0.41 9.15
C VAL A 63 -11.81 -0.07 10.50
N ASP A 64 -10.89 -1.02 10.49
CA ASP A 64 -9.98 -1.27 11.59
C ASP A 64 -8.73 -0.41 11.32
N ARG A 65 -8.97 0.89 11.07
CA ARG A 65 -7.94 1.89 11.30
C ARG A 65 -7.80 1.92 12.82
N ARG A 66 -7.04 0.97 13.35
CA ARG A 66 -6.37 1.13 14.62
C ARG A 66 -5.55 2.40 14.48
N ILE A 67 -6.15 3.48 14.93
CA ILE A 67 -5.41 4.51 15.61
C ILE A 67 -4.88 3.78 16.85
N ASP A 68 -3.79 3.04 16.70
CA ASP A 68 -2.89 2.81 17.82
C ASP A 68 -2.25 4.17 18.07
N ALA A 69 -3.06 5.10 18.61
CA ALA A 69 -2.55 6.13 19.48
C ALA A 69 -1.91 5.34 20.61
N SER A 70 -0.60 5.13 20.49
CA SER A 70 0.19 4.63 21.59
C SER A 70 -0.21 5.46 22.82
N PRO A 71 -0.82 4.87 23.86
CA PRO A 71 -1.27 5.61 25.04
C PRO A 71 -0.08 6.12 25.87
N ASP A 72 1.15 5.87 25.41
CA ASP A 72 2.39 6.07 26.15
C ASP A 72 3.09 7.39 25.85
N ARG A 73 2.51 8.27 25.00
CA ARG A 73 3.06 9.61 24.84
C ARG A 73 2.55 10.51 25.98
N PRO A 74 3.44 10.98 26.87
CA PRO A 74 3.03 11.89 27.94
C PRO A 74 2.48 13.21 27.35
N PRO A 75 1.46 13.80 27.98
CA PRO A 75 0.88 15.06 27.52
C PRO A 75 1.92 16.19 27.53
N ILE A 76 1.99 16.95 26.44
CA ILE A 76 2.86 18.12 26.33
C ILE A 76 2.11 19.32 26.92
N HIS A 77 2.63 19.89 28.02
CA HIS A 77 2.12 21.14 28.59
C HIS A 77 2.91 22.33 28.06
N VAL A 78 2.19 23.31 27.47
CA VAL A 78 2.79 24.58 27.02
C VAL A 78 3.05 25.49 28.23
N LEU A 79 4.31 25.77 28.51
CA LEU A 79 4.71 26.72 29.55
C LEU A 79 4.47 28.15 29.03
N ARG A 80 3.52 28.89 29.61
CA ARG A 80 3.44 30.34 29.40
C ARG A 80 4.46 31.02 30.32
N LYS A 81 5.38 31.78 29.73
CA LYS A 81 6.36 32.60 30.45
C LYS A 81 5.66 33.83 31.04
N ALA A 82 5.93 34.12 32.31
CA ALA A 82 5.49 35.33 33.01
C ALA A 82 6.37 36.53 32.64
#